data_AF-A0A261STY5-F1
#
_entry.id   AF-A0A261STY5-F1
#
_cell.length_a   1.000
_cell.length_b   1.000
_cell.length_c   1.000
_cell.angle_alpha   90.00
_cell.angle_beta   90.00
_cell.angle_gamma   90.00
#
_symmetry.space_group_name_H-M   'P 1'
#
loop_
_entity.id
_entity.type
_entity.pdbx_description
1 polymer ?
#
loop_
_entity_poly.entity_id
_entity_poly.type
_entity_poly.pdbx_seq_one_letter_code
_entity_poly.pdbx_strand_id
1 'polypeptide(L)' 'MHPNTNTMLIIVSVAVALMLAGFGLRDRNLGLLLMGIGLIVAIATIVYKAYITFSSFY' A
#
# COMPACT_ATOMS: atom_id res chain seq x y z
N MET A 1 19.93 -0.67 0.21
CA MET A 1 19.25 -0.75 1.53
C MET A 1 18.57 -2.10 1.61
N HIS A 2 18.84 -2.91 2.63
CA HIS A 2 18.22 -4.24 2.76
C HIS A 2 16.69 -4.08 2.87
N PRO A 3 15.87 -4.78 2.09
CA PRO A 3 14.41 -4.71 2.22
C PRO A 3 14.00 -5.19 3.61
N ASN A 4 13.64 -4.26 4.49
CA ASN A 4 13.25 -4.59 5.84
C ASN A 4 11.75 -4.87 5.85
N THR A 5 11.37 -6.11 6.21
CA THR A 5 9.97 -6.54 6.30
C THR A 5 9.14 -5.61 7.18
N ASN A 6 9.72 -5.02 8.22
CA ASN A 6 9.05 -4.07 9.10
C ASN A 6 8.62 -2.80 8.34
N THR A 7 9.47 -2.28 7.45
CA THR A 7 9.16 -1.10 6.63
C THR A 7 7.98 -1.37 5.69
N MET A 8 7.92 -2.57 5.10
CA MET A 8 6.83 -2.96 4.20
C MET A 8 5.50 -3.15 4.94
N LEU A 9 5.54 -3.69 6.16
CA LEU A 9 4.36 -3.78 7.02
C LEU A 9 3.82 -2.39 7.37
N ILE A 10 4.69 -1.45 7.74
CA ILE A 10 4.29 -0.07 8.03
C ILE A 10 3.62 0.57 6.82
N ILE A 11 4.18 0.40 5.62
CA ILE A 11 3.60 0.97 4.38
C ILE A 11 2.20 0.40 4.11
N VAL A 12 2.01 -0.91 4.28
CA VAL A 12 0.69 -1.54 4.12
C VAL A 12 -0.29 -1.05 5.17
N SER A 13 0.11 -0.95 6.44
CA SER A 13 -0.74 -0.42 7.52
C SER A 13 -1.18 1.02 7.26
N VAL A 14 -0.27 1.88 6.80
CA VAL A 14 -0.57 3.27 6.44
C VAL A 14 -1.49 3.32 5.22
N ALA A 15 -1.28 2.48 4.21
CA ALA A 15 -2.15 2.39 3.03
C ALA A 15 -3.58 1.98 3.40
N VAL A 16 -3.75 1.01 4.29
CA VAL A 16 -5.06 0.59 4.80
C VAL A 16 -5.72 1.71 5.61
N ALA A 17 -4.99 2.40 6.47
CA ALA A 17 -5.51 3.55 7.21
C ALA A 17 -5.99 4.68 6.27
N LEU A 18 -5.25 4.93 5.18
CA LEU A 18 -5.62 5.86 4.11
C LEU A 18 -6.90 5.43 3.37
N MET A 19 -7.06 4.14 3.08
CA MET A 19 -8.29 3.61 2.48
C MET A 19 -9.49 3.77 3.41
N LEU A 20 -9.32 3.52 4.71
CA LEU A 20 -10.38 3.70 5.71
C LEU A 20 -10.75 5.18 5.87
N ALA A 21 -9.76 6.06 5.91
CA ALA A 21 -9.98 7.51 5.93
C ALA A 21 -10.66 8.00 4.65
N GLY A 22 -10.26 7.49 3.49
CA GLY A 22 -10.90 7.75 2.20
C GLY A 22 -12.34 7.27 2.14
N PHE A 23 -12.64 6.11 2.75
CA PHE A 23 -14.01 5.60 2.87
C PHE A 23 -14.88 6.50 3.76
N GLY A 24 -14.34 7.06 4.84
CA GLY A 24 -15.04 8.04 5.68
C GLY A 24 -15.33 9.38 4.99
N LEU A 25 -14.58 9.71 3.94
CA LEU A 25 -14.75 10.92 3.12
C LEU A 25 -15.33 10.61 1.73
N ARG A 26 -15.89 9.40 1.53
CA ARG A 26 -16.25 8.85 0.22
C ARG A 26 -17.20 9.72 -0.60
N ASP A 27 -18.09 10.46 0.06
CA ASP A 27 -19.05 11.36 -0.61
C ASP A 27 -18.36 12.55 -1.29
N ARG A 28 -17.10 12.84 -0.94
CA ARG A 28 -16.29 13.86 -1.59
C ARG A 28 -15.40 13.20 -2.63
N ASN A 29 -15.14 13.92 -3.72
CA ASN A 29 -14.18 13.49 -4.77
C ASN A 29 -12.80 13.13 -4.19
N LEU A 30 -12.45 13.75 -3.04
CA LEU A 30 -11.24 13.47 -2.26
C LEU A 30 -11.26 12.08 -1.61
N GLY A 31 -12.41 11.57 -1.16
CA GLY A 31 -12.51 10.24 -0.57
C GLY A 31 -12.23 9.13 -1.58
N LEU A 32 -12.75 9.27 -2.80
CA LEU A 32 -12.44 8.36 -3.90
C LEU A 32 -10.94 8.35 -4.24
N LEU A 33 -10.32 9.53 -4.25
CA LEU A 33 -8.89 9.70 -4.51
C LEU A 33 -8.02 9.09 -3.39
N LEU A 34 -8.39 9.30 -2.12
CA LEU A 34 -7.72 8.71 -0.96
C LEU A 34 -7.83 7.18 -0.94
N MET A 35 -9.00 6.63 -1.29
CA MET A 35 -9.18 5.18 -1.45
C MET A 35 -8.33 4.63 -2.60
N GLY A 36 -8.30 5.31 -3.74
CA GLY A 36 -7.50 4.91 -4.90
C GLY A 36 -6.00 4.91 -4.61
N ILE A 37 -5.49 5.95 -3.95
CA ILE A 37 -4.07 6.04 -3.56
C ILE A 37 -3.71 4.92 -2.59
N GLY A 38 -4.54 4.68 -1.57
CA GLY A 38 -4.30 3.60 -0.60
C GLY A 38 -4.26 2.22 -1.27
N LEU A 39 -5.16 1.97 -2.22
CA LEU A 39 -5.17 0.73 -3.01
C LEU A 39 -3.91 0.57 -3.86
N ILE A 40 -3.51 1.61 -4.59
CA ILE A 40 -2.32 1.58 -5.46
C ILE A 40 -1.06 1.31 -4.62
N VAL A 41 -0.91 1.99 -3.47
CA VAL A 41 0.24 1.82 -2.58
C VAL A 41 0.27 0.40 -2.01
N ALA A 42 -0.87 -0.15 -1.59
CA ALA A 42 -0.94 -1.52 -1.09
C ALA A 42 -0.53 -2.53 -2.17
N ILE A 43 -1.07 -2.42 -3.39
CA ILE A 43 -0.73 -3.31 -4.51
C ILE A 43 0.75 -3.18 -4.88
N ALA A 44 1.26 -1.95 -5.03
CA ALA A 44 2.66 -1.71 -5.36
C ALA A 44 3.61 -2.32 -4.33
N THR A 45 3.27 -2.23 -3.04
CA THR A 45 4.09 -2.80 -1.96
C THR A 45 4.10 -4.33 -2.01
N ILE A 46 2.96 -4.96 -2.29
CA ILE A 46 2.86 -6.42 -2.45
C ILE A 46 3.64 -6.88 -3.67
N VAL A 47 3.49 -6.20 -4.81
CA VAL A 47 4.22 -6.52 -6.04
C VAL A 47 5.72 -6.35 -5.86
N TYR A 48 6.16 -5.30 -5.16
CA TYR A 48 7.58 -5.08 -4.86
C TYR A 48 8.15 -6.17 -3.93
N LYS A 49 7.40 -6.57 -2.89
CA LYS A 49 7.76 -7.71 -2.02
C LYS A 49 7.86 -9.00 -2.83
N ALA A 50 6.89 -9.28 -3.69
CA ALA A 50 6.86 -10.46 -4.55
C ALA A 50 8.05 -10.44 -5.52
N TYR A 51 8.32 -9.31 -6.17
CA TYR A 51 9.47 -9.15 -7.06
C TYR A 51 10.78 -9.49 -6.35
N ILE A 52 11.08 -8.87 -5.19
CA ILE A 52 12.30 -9.19 -4.43
C ILE A 52 12.36 -10.66 -4.05
N THR A 53 11.22 -11.21 -3.61
CA THR A 53 11.15 -12.61 -3.17
C THR A 53 11.48 -13.54 -4.32
N PHE A 54 10.79 -13.43 -5.46
CA PHE A 54 10.99 -14.30 -6.62
C PHE A 54 12.26 -13.99 -7.41
N SER A 55 12.73 -12.75 -7.45
CA SER A 55 14.01 -12.38 -8.07
C SER A 55 15.22 -12.81 -7.23
N SER A 56 15.04 -13.06 -5.94
CA SER A 56 16.09 -13.60 -5.07
C SER A 56 16.21 -15.12 -5.14
N PHE A 57 15.27 -15.81 -5.81
CA PHE A 57 15.30 -17.26 -6.02
C PHE A 57 15.95 -17.67 -7.36
N TYR A 58 16.31 -16.72 -8.22
CA TYR A 58 17.12 -16.90 -9.44
C TYR A 58 18.48 -16.23 -9.26
#